data_AF-A0A3P8VWR3-F1
#
_entry.id   AF-A0A3P8VWR3-F1
#
_cell.length_a   1.000
_cell.length_b   1.000
_cell.length_c   1.000
_cell.angle_alpha   90.00
_cell.angle_beta   90.00
_cell.angle_gamma   90.00
#
_symmetry.space_group_name_H-M   'P 1'
#
loop_
_entity.id
_entity.type
_entity.pdbx_description
1 polymer ?
#
loop_
_entity_poly.entity_id
_entity_poly.type
_entity_poly.pdbx_seq_one_letter_code
_entity_poly.pdbx_strand_id
1 'polypeptide(L)'
;MRQARYDSTVVDLNMRTQAEQGGGGDGLRDDMVVPGISWSANRLPDDMYPSSGLALAAAYHDIKTRLASLERENSSIKRKLKHYEIKFPMISEFGEERLVCCSCGPIMKETSVIQSETTNLQQRVNSLTQELQKSKEREERLEEVIQAYEKIHLEKSNVQRDLDKMLPSGGAAG
;
A
#
# COMPACT_ATOMS: atom_id res chain seq x y z
N MET A 1 -0.88 -7.74 31.99
CA MET A 1 -0.14 -6.46 31.99
C MET A 1 -0.18 -5.88 30.58
N ARG A 2 -0.57 -4.60 30.49
CA ARG A 2 -0.50 -3.65 29.35
C ARG A 2 -1.20 -3.97 28.03
N GLN A 3 -2.46 -3.54 28.02
CA GLN A 3 -3.16 -2.86 26.94
C GLN A 3 -2.33 -1.71 26.34
N ALA A 4 -2.24 -1.62 25.01
CA ALA A 4 -1.87 -0.39 24.31
C ALA A 4 -3.11 0.13 23.57
N ARG A 5 -3.59 1.30 24.01
CA ARG A 5 -4.63 2.09 23.36
C ARG A 5 -4.00 2.80 22.17
N TYR A 6 -4.60 2.68 21.00
CA TYR A 6 -4.44 3.67 19.94
C TYR A 6 -5.68 4.56 19.98
N ASP A 7 -5.52 5.73 20.60
CA ASP A 7 -6.43 6.86 20.41
C ASP A 7 -6.08 7.46 19.04
N SER A 8 -6.93 7.20 18.04
CA SER A 8 -6.98 8.02 16.83
C SER A 8 -8.38 8.60 16.75
N THR A 9 -8.53 9.79 17.33
CA THR A 9 -9.69 10.65 17.15
C THR A 9 -9.76 11.08 15.69
N VAL A 10 -10.42 10.28 14.86
CA VAL A 10 -10.98 10.79 13.60
C VAL A 10 -12.12 11.70 14.01
N VAL A 11 -11.88 12.99 13.80
CA VAL A 11 -12.83 14.06 14.03
C VAL A 11 -14.11 13.73 13.25
N ASP A 12 -15.18 13.62 14.01
CA ASP A 12 -16.55 13.46 13.56
C ASP A 12 -16.94 14.68 12.70
N LEU A 13 -17.20 14.45 11.42
CA LEU A 13 -17.86 15.42 10.53
C LEU A 13 -19.09 14.77 9.91
N ASN A 14 -20.07 14.48 10.77
CA ASN A 14 -21.46 14.39 10.34
C ASN A 14 -22.09 15.80 10.36
N MET A 15 -22.38 16.34 9.18
CA MET A 15 -23.54 17.21 8.99
C MET A 15 -24.16 16.97 7.61
N ARG A 16 -25.19 16.11 7.62
CA ARG A 16 -26.54 16.36 7.05
C ARG A 16 -26.61 17.02 5.67
N THR A 17 -27.05 16.19 4.72
CA THR A 17 -28.22 16.43 3.85
C THR A 17 -28.81 17.84 3.85
N GLN A 18 -28.70 18.52 2.71
CA GLN A 18 -29.88 19.06 2.03
C GLN A 18 -29.85 18.59 0.58
N ALA A 19 -30.78 17.70 0.28
CA ALA A 19 -31.33 17.51 -1.04
C ALA A 19 -32.30 18.66 -1.35
N GLU A 20 -32.68 18.74 -2.63
CA GLU A 20 -33.59 19.69 -3.30
C GLU A 20 -32.85 20.88 -3.95
N GLN A 21 -32.95 21.15 -5.25
CA GLN A 21 -33.90 20.69 -6.26
C GLN A 21 -33.34 21.01 -7.67
N GLY A 22 -33.54 20.08 -8.61
CA GLY A 22 -34.00 20.46 -9.95
C GLY A 22 -33.01 20.38 -11.12
N GLY A 23 -33.08 19.26 -11.85
CA GLY A 23 -32.91 19.17 -13.31
C GLY A 23 -31.48 19.21 -13.83
N GLY A 24 -30.95 18.23 -14.56
CA GLY A 24 -31.58 17.31 -15.51
C GLY A 24 -31.02 17.59 -16.91
N GLY A 25 -30.36 16.60 -17.51
CA GLY A 25 -29.89 16.58 -18.91
C GLY A 25 -28.48 17.13 -19.07
N ASP A 26 -27.43 16.31 -19.12
CA ASP A 26 -27.01 15.46 -20.25
C ASP A 26 -26.88 16.22 -21.58
N GLY A 27 -25.68 16.19 -22.12
CA GLY A 27 -25.22 17.09 -23.17
C GLY A 27 -25.85 16.79 -24.52
N LEU A 28 -25.88 17.78 -25.42
CA LEU A 28 -26.16 17.54 -26.82
C LEU A 28 -25.82 18.79 -27.65
N ARG A 29 -24.82 18.64 -28.52
CA ARG A 29 -24.65 19.13 -29.91
C ARG A 29 -25.05 20.57 -30.30
N ASP A 30 -24.14 21.17 -31.06
CA ASP A 30 -24.17 22.48 -31.71
C ASP A 30 -25.46 22.85 -32.47
N ASP A 31 -25.63 24.18 -32.57
CA ASP A 31 -26.51 24.94 -33.44
C ASP A 31 -28.03 24.83 -33.24
N MET A 32 -28.55 25.68 -32.34
CA MET A 32 -29.87 26.27 -32.53
C MET A 32 -29.97 27.62 -31.79
N VAL A 33 -30.17 28.70 -32.54
CA VAL A 33 -30.54 30.01 -32.01
C VAL A 33 -31.88 29.87 -31.28
N VAL A 34 -31.87 30.03 -29.95
CA VAL A 34 -33.08 30.07 -29.13
C VAL A 34 -33.72 31.46 -29.23
N PRO A 35 -34.94 31.60 -29.75
CA PRO A 35 -35.66 32.86 -29.70
C PRO A 35 -36.30 32.97 -28.30
N GLY A 36 -35.69 33.73 -27.39
CA GLY A 36 -36.29 33.87 -26.06
C GLY A 36 -35.50 34.56 -24.96
N ILE A 37 -34.24 34.94 -25.18
CA ILE A 37 -33.50 35.75 -24.20
C ILE A 37 -33.17 37.09 -24.87
N SER A 38 -34.17 37.97 -24.88
CA SER A 38 -33.95 39.40 -25.08
C SER A 38 -33.15 39.89 -23.88
N TRP A 39 -31.83 40.05 -24.05
CA TRP A 39 -31.12 41.03 -23.25
C TRP A 39 -31.66 42.39 -23.70
N SER A 40 -32.80 42.78 -23.12
CA SER A 40 -33.31 44.12 -23.30
C SER A 40 -32.19 45.04 -22.87
N ALA A 41 -31.56 45.69 -23.84
CA ALA A 41 -30.64 46.78 -23.61
C ALA A 41 -31.49 47.92 -23.05
N ASN A 42 -31.88 47.79 -21.78
CA ASN A 42 -32.38 48.90 -21.00
C ASN A 42 -31.22 49.89 -20.97
N ARG A 43 -31.30 50.87 -21.88
CA ARG A 43 -30.49 52.07 -21.82
C ARG A 43 -30.66 52.62 -20.42
N LEU A 44 -29.63 52.41 -19.61
CA LEU A 44 -29.51 53.07 -18.33
C LEU A 44 -29.63 54.58 -18.59
N PRO A 45 -30.42 55.32 -17.81
CA PRO A 45 -30.52 56.76 -17.95
C PRO A 45 -29.13 57.38 -17.77
N ASP A 46 -28.75 58.21 -18.75
CA ASP A 46 -27.42 58.77 -19.00
C ASP A 46 -26.91 59.74 -17.91
N ASP A 47 -27.60 59.84 -16.77
CA ASP A 47 -27.39 60.91 -15.78
C ASP A 47 -27.36 60.45 -14.32
N MET A 48 -26.88 59.23 -14.03
CA MET A 48 -26.71 58.79 -12.63
C MET A 48 -25.35 58.24 -12.23
N TYR A 49 -24.30 58.37 -13.07
CA TYR A 49 -23.03 57.69 -12.79
C TYR A 49 -21.73 58.54 -12.91
N PRO A 50 -21.60 59.73 -12.28
CA PRO A 50 -20.29 60.39 -12.21
C PRO A 50 -19.32 59.68 -11.24
N SER A 51 -19.82 59.12 -10.14
CA SER A 51 -18.98 58.48 -9.09
C SER A 51 -18.77 56.98 -9.26
N SER A 52 -19.62 56.28 -10.02
CA SER A 52 -19.58 54.82 -10.10
C SER A 52 -19.09 54.27 -11.46
N GLY A 53 -18.88 55.11 -12.47
CA GLY A 53 -18.18 54.70 -13.70
C GLY A 53 -16.70 54.41 -13.46
N LEU A 54 -16.05 55.22 -12.62
CA LEU A 54 -14.66 55.01 -12.21
C LEU A 54 -14.48 53.75 -11.36
N ALA A 55 -15.40 53.49 -10.41
CA ALA A 55 -15.40 52.27 -9.61
C ALA A 55 -15.59 51.01 -10.45
N LEU A 56 -16.50 51.05 -11.44
CA LEU A 56 -16.72 49.96 -12.39
C LEU A 56 -15.48 49.70 -13.27
N ALA A 57 -14.87 50.75 -13.80
CA ALA A 57 -13.65 50.64 -14.61
C ALA A 57 -12.48 50.05 -13.78
N ALA A 58 -12.34 50.47 -12.53
CA ALA A 58 -11.34 49.93 -11.61
C ALA A 58 -11.59 48.44 -11.28
N ALA A 59 -12.83 48.07 -10.99
CA ALA A 59 -13.19 46.67 -10.73
C ALA A 59 -12.94 45.78 -11.96
N TYR A 60 -13.29 46.25 -13.17
CA TYR A 60 -13.02 45.51 -14.40
C TYR A 60 -11.51 45.34 -14.64
N HIS A 61 -10.71 46.39 -14.38
CA HIS A 61 -9.25 46.32 -14.48
C HIS A 61 -8.63 45.34 -13.48
N ASP A 62 -9.11 45.33 -12.23
CA ASP A 62 -8.69 44.37 -11.21
C ASP A 62 -8.99 42.94 -11.62
N ILE A 63 -10.22 42.67 -12.06
CA ILE A 63 -10.64 41.34 -12.55
C ILE A 63 -9.73 40.87 -13.68
N LYS A 64 -9.45 41.75 -14.66
CA LYS A 64 -8.58 41.44 -15.80
C LYS A 64 -7.16 41.08 -15.35
N THR A 65 -6.63 41.82 -14.37
CA THR A 65 -5.30 41.59 -13.81
C THR A 65 -5.22 40.27 -13.04
N ARG A 66 -6.24 39.98 -12.22
CA ARG A 66 -6.35 38.71 -11.49
C ARG A 66 -6.47 37.52 -12.44
N LEU A 67 -7.26 37.64 -13.50
CA LEU A 67 -7.41 36.59 -14.51
C LEU A 67 -6.06 36.28 -15.17
N ALA A 68 -5.32 37.30 -15.58
CA ALA A 68 -4.00 37.13 -16.18
C ALA A 68 -2.98 36.50 -15.22
N SER A 69 -3.07 36.74 -13.90
CA SER A 69 -2.24 36.05 -12.92
C SER A 69 -2.59 34.57 -12.82
N LEU A 70 -3.89 34.25 -12.72
CA LEU A 70 -4.37 32.88 -12.65
C LEU A 70 -3.99 32.06 -13.88
N GLU A 71 -4.03 32.65 -15.09
CA GLU A 71 -3.60 31.98 -16.32
C GLU A 71 -2.11 31.61 -16.30
N ARG A 72 -1.26 32.51 -15.77
CA ARG A 72 0.18 32.23 -15.59
C ARG A 72 0.41 31.15 -14.54
N GLU A 73 -0.29 31.21 -13.41
CA GLU A 73 -0.19 30.21 -12.33
C GLU A 73 -0.65 28.84 -12.80
N ASN A 74 -1.78 28.76 -13.51
CA ASN A 74 -2.31 27.53 -14.09
C ASN A 74 -1.32 26.91 -15.09
N SER A 75 -0.71 27.74 -15.94
CA SER A 75 0.35 27.31 -16.86
C SER A 75 1.58 26.78 -16.12
N SER A 76 1.95 27.39 -14.99
CA SER A 76 3.05 26.93 -14.14
C SER A 76 2.72 25.59 -13.48
N ILE A 77 1.51 25.42 -12.96
CA ILE A 77 1.03 24.16 -12.37
C ILE A 77 1.03 23.05 -13.42
N LYS A 78 0.50 23.29 -14.63
CA LYS A 78 0.54 22.32 -15.75
C LYS A 78 1.96 21.87 -16.07
N ARG A 79 2.92 22.81 -16.12
CA ARG A 79 4.33 22.49 -16.36
C ARG A 79 4.92 21.65 -15.22
N LYS A 80 4.62 22.01 -13.96
CA LYS A 80 5.08 21.25 -12.79
C LYS A 80 4.49 19.84 -12.76
N LEU A 81 3.21 19.68 -13.08
CA LEU A 81 2.53 18.39 -13.12
C LEU A 81 3.18 17.46 -14.15
N LYS A 82 3.39 17.95 -15.39
CA LYS A 82 4.11 17.22 -16.43
C LYS A 82 5.52 16.80 -15.99
N HIS A 83 6.21 17.66 -15.24
CA HIS A 83 7.54 17.34 -14.70
C HIS A 83 7.48 16.28 -13.59
N TYR A 84 6.45 16.30 -12.75
CA TYR A 84 6.24 15.29 -11.73
C TYR A 84 5.85 13.93 -12.31
N GLU A 85 5.06 13.89 -13.37
CA GLU A 85 4.76 12.64 -14.11
C GLU A 85 6.03 11.96 -14.64
N ILE A 86 7.03 12.75 -15.04
CA ILE A 86 8.33 12.22 -15.49
C ILE A 86 9.17 11.73 -14.30
N LYS A 87 9.15 12.47 -13.19
CA LYS A 87 9.92 12.11 -11.98
C LYS A 87 9.33 10.92 -11.23
N PHE A 88 8.01 10.81 -11.26
CA PHE A 88 7.21 9.82 -10.55
C PHE A 88 6.10 9.40 -11.51
N PRO A 89 6.38 8.47 -12.44
CA PRO A 89 5.34 7.88 -13.26
C PRO A 89 4.24 7.39 -12.34
N MET A 90 3.03 7.92 -12.46
CA MET A 90 1.92 7.49 -11.62
C MET A 90 1.74 5.98 -11.81
N ILE A 91 2.10 5.24 -10.78
CA ILE A 91 1.67 3.86 -10.60
C ILE A 91 0.18 3.94 -10.29
N SER A 92 -0.66 3.87 -11.33
CA SER A 92 -2.09 3.62 -11.17
C SER A 92 -2.24 2.17 -10.70
N GLU A 93 -2.04 1.95 -9.41
CA GLU A 93 -2.17 0.65 -8.75
C GLU A 93 -3.63 0.29 -8.42
N PHE A 94 -4.57 1.21 -8.67
CA PHE A 94 -5.99 0.89 -8.72
C PHE A 94 -6.36 0.44 -10.13
N GLY A 95 -6.74 -0.84 -10.23
CA GLY A 95 -6.81 -1.59 -11.47
C GLY A 95 -7.67 -0.96 -12.56
N GLU A 96 -7.06 -0.76 -13.72
CA GLU A 96 -7.73 -0.97 -15.00
C GLU A 96 -6.71 -1.30 -16.07
N GLU A 97 -6.79 -2.54 -16.52
CA GLU A 97 -6.12 -3.16 -17.65
C GLU A 97 -6.50 -2.42 -18.94
N ARG A 98 -5.89 -1.25 -19.26
CA ARG A 98 -5.94 -0.67 -20.64
C ARG A 98 -5.13 0.58 -20.97
N LEU A 99 -4.19 1.06 -20.17
CA LEU A 99 -3.35 2.20 -20.60
C LEU A 99 -1.90 1.76 -20.75
N VAL A 100 -1.55 1.43 -22.00
CA VAL A 100 -0.17 1.26 -22.47
C VAL A 100 0.55 2.60 -22.27
N CYS A 101 1.14 2.78 -21.10
CA CYS A 101 2.10 3.85 -20.87
C CYS A 101 3.40 3.44 -21.57
N CYS A 102 3.68 4.02 -22.74
CA CYS A 102 4.86 3.75 -23.56
C CYS A 102 6.22 4.12 -22.92
N SER A 103 6.27 4.47 -21.62
CA SER A 103 7.50 4.63 -20.85
C SER A 103 7.64 3.65 -19.66
N CYS A 104 6.72 2.68 -19.51
CA CYS A 104 6.69 1.72 -18.38
C CYS A 104 7.70 0.55 -18.47
N GLY A 105 8.65 0.61 -19.41
CA GLY A 105 9.66 -0.44 -19.61
C GLY A 105 10.49 -0.82 -18.37
N PRO A 106 10.81 0.10 -17.44
CA PRO A 106 11.54 -0.22 -16.20
C PRO A 106 10.66 -0.87 -15.13
N ILE A 107 9.45 -0.36 -14.92
CA ILE A 107 8.54 -0.77 -13.83
C ILE A 107 8.04 -2.20 -14.06
N MET A 108 7.71 -2.57 -15.30
CA MET A 108 7.29 -3.95 -15.61
C MET A 108 8.41 -4.98 -15.41
N LYS A 109 9.67 -4.60 -15.66
CA LYS A 109 10.83 -5.46 -15.39
C LYS A 109 11.05 -5.65 -13.89
N GLU A 110 10.95 -4.57 -13.11
CA GLU A 110 11.07 -4.62 -11.65
C GLU A 110 10.00 -5.53 -11.02
N THR A 111 8.73 -5.42 -11.45
CA THR A 111 7.67 -6.32 -10.98
C THR A 111 7.95 -7.78 -11.32
N SER A 112 8.48 -8.08 -12.51
CA SER A 112 8.83 -9.45 -12.90
C SER A 112 9.97 -10.04 -12.07
N VAL A 113 10.98 -9.22 -11.75
CA VAL A 113 12.11 -9.61 -10.90
C VAL A 113 11.63 -9.89 -9.49
N ILE A 114 10.84 -8.98 -8.90
CA ILE A 114 10.27 -9.15 -7.55
C ILE A 114 9.43 -10.42 -7.45
N GLN A 115 8.61 -10.73 -8.46
CA GLN A 115 7.83 -11.97 -8.49
C GLN A 115 8.74 -13.21 -8.57
N SER A 116 9.76 -13.18 -9.41
CA SER A 116 10.73 -14.28 -9.53
C SER A 116 11.53 -14.51 -8.24
N GLU A 117 11.94 -13.45 -7.56
CA GLU A 117 12.62 -13.53 -6.26
C GLU A 117 11.69 -14.04 -5.16
N THR A 118 10.44 -13.58 -5.14
CA THR A 118 9.43 -14.05 -4.18
C THR A 118 9.20 -15.55 -4.32
N THR A 119 9.04 -16.05 -5.55
CA THR A 119 8.86 -17.49 -5.79
C THR A 119 10.11 -18.30 -5.44
N ASN A 120 11.31 -17.80 -5.75
CA ASN A 120 12.57 -18.45 -5.38
C ASN A 120 12.75 -18.54 -3.85
N LEU A 121 12.48 -17.45 -3.13
CA LEU A 121 12.56 -17.41 -1.68
C LEU A 121 11.53 -18.35 -1.05
N GLN A 122 10.30 -18.38 -1.56
CA GLN A 122 9.27 -19.30 -1.08
C GLN A 122 9.71 -20.76 -1.26
N GLN A 123 10.32 -21.11 -2.39
CA GLN A 123 10.87 -22.45 -2.60
C GLN A 123 11.99 -22.79 -1.61
N ARG A 124 12.94 -21.86 -1.36
CA ARG A 124 13.99 -22.06 -0.35
C ARG A 124 13.43 -22.23 1.06
N VAL A 125 12.44 -21.42 1.44
CA VAL A 125 11.77 -21.54 2.74
C VAL A 125 11.12 -22.90 2.88
N ASN A 126 10.42 -23.38 1.85
CA ASN A 126 9.77 -24.68 1.88
C ASN A 126 10.80 -25.82 1.99
N SER A 127 11.92 -25.74 1.26
CA SER A 127 13.02 -26.73 1.36
C SER A 127 13.60 -26.79 2.77
N LEU A 128 13.96 -25.63 3.33
CA LEU A 128 14.53 -25.54 4.67
C LEU A 128 13.56 -26.02 5.75
N THR A 129 12.27 -25.74 5.59
CA THR A 129 11.23 -26.22 6.51
C THR A 129 11.15 -27.75 6.48
N GLN A 130 11.23 -28.37 5.31
CA GLN A 130 11.22 -29.83 5.18
C GLN A 130 12.50 -30.46 5.75
N GLU A 131 13.67 -29.87 5.49
CA GLU A 131 14.95 -30.33 6.04
C GLU A 131 14.97 -30.26 7.57
N LEU A 132 14.45 -29.16 8.15
CA LEU A 132 14.33 -29.00 9.59
C LEU A 132 13.44 -30.08 10.20
N GLN A 133 12.29 -30.38 9.58
CA GLN A 133 11.38 -31.41 10.08
C GLN A 133 12.04 -32.81 10.05
N LYS A 134 12.71 -33.15 8.95
CA LYS A 134 13.47 -34.41 8.85
C LYS A 134 14.59 -34.49 9.89
N SER A 135 15.25 -33.36 10.18
CA SER A 135 16.30 -33.32 11.19
C SER A 135 15.75 -33.58 12.59
N LYS A 136 14.59 -33.02 12.93
CA LYS A 136 13.92 -33.26 14.23
C LYS A 136 13.54 -34.72 14.40
N GLU A 137 12.95 -35.35 13.39
CA GLU A 137 12.60 -36.78 13.43
C GLU A 137 13.85 -37.66 13.60
N ARG A 138 14.98 -37.26 12.99
CA ARG A 138 16.26 -37.96 13.16
C ARG A 138 16.81 -37.78 14.58
N GLU A 139 16.68 -36.58 15.15
CA GLU A 139 17.10 -36.26 16.51
C GLU A 139 16.31 -37.08 17.54
N GLU A 140 14.98 -37.15 17.41
CA GLU A 140 14.11 -38.00 18.25
C GLU A 140 14.55 -39.48 18.21
N ARG A 141 14.85 -40.01 17.02
CA ARG A 141 15.37 -41.38 16.89
C ARG A 141 16.73 -41.58 17.57
N LEU A 142 17.60 -40.57 17.57
CA LEU A 142 18.88 -40.66 18.26
C LEU A 142 18.69 -40.70 19.78
N GLU A 143 17.71 -39.97 20.31
CA GLU A 143 17.35 -40.03 21.73
C GLU A 143 16.89 -41.45 22.13
N GLU A 144 16.08 -42.11 21.29
CA GLU A 144 15.68 -43.51 21.52
C GLU A 144 16.89 -44.46 21.54
N VAL A 145 17.84 -44.28 20.62
CA VAL A 145 19.06 -45.10 20.56
C VAL A 145 19.95 -44.88 21.78
N ILE A 146 20.09 -43.63 22.22
CA ILE A 146 20.85 -43.29 23.44
C ILE A 146 20.22 -43.96 24.66
N GLN A 147 18.91 -43.86 24.84
CA GLN A 147 18.20 -44.51 25.95
C GLN A 147 18.38 -46.03 25.93
N ALA A 148 18.29 -46.65 24.76
CA ALA A 148 18.53 -48.09 24.62
C ALA A 148 19.97 -48.47 25.01
N TYR A 149 20.95 -47.65 24.62
CA TYR A 149 22.35 -47.86 24.98
C TYR A 149 22.59 -47.73 26.49
N GLU A 150 22.03 -46.71 27.13
CA GLU A 150 22.11 -46.49 28.57
C GLU A 150 21.50 -47.67 29.35
N LYS A 151 20.34 -48.16 28.90
CA LYS A 151 19.69 -49.34 29.48
C LYS A 151 20.58 -50.58 29.42
N ILE A 152 21.14 -50.87 28.25
CA ILE A 152 22.06 -52.01 28.07
C ILE A 152 23.30 -51.85 28.96
N HIS A 153 23.85 -50.63 29.04
CA HIS A 153 25.02 -50.36 29.88
C HIS A 153 24.72 -50.62 31.36
N LEU A 154 23.55 -50.21 31.85
CA LEU A 154 23.12 -50.45 33.23
C LEU A 154 22.90 -51.94 33.50
N GLU A 155 22.20 -52.65 32.62
CA GLU A 155 21.97 -54.09 32.72
C GLU A 155 23.29 -54.86 32.75
N LYS A 156 24.23 -54.51 31.86
CA LYS A 156 25.58 -55.08 31.84
C LYS A 156 26.31 -54.88 33.16
N SER A 157 26.26 -53.68 33.74
CA SER A 157 26.90 -53.40 35.04
C SER A 157 26.27 -54.20 36.17
N ASN A 158 24.96 -54.36 36.17
CA ASN A 158 24.25 -55.17 37.17
C ASN A 158 24.63 -56.66 37.06
N VAL A 159 24.64 -57.21 35.84
CA VAL A 159 25.08 -58.60 35.60
C VAL A 159 26.52 -58.81 36.03
N GLN A 160 27.43 -57.88 35.72
CA GLN A 160 28.82 -57.96 36.18
C GLN A 160 28.92 -58.00 37.71
N ARG A 161 28.20 -57.10 38.38
CA ARG A 161 28.18 -57.03 39.85
C ARG A 161 27.65 -58.32 40.47
N ASP A 162 26.65 -58.95 39.86
CA ASP A 162 26.10 -60.21 40.34
C ASP A 162 27.04 -61.39 40.08
N LEU A 163 27.75 -61.39 38.95
CA LEU A 163 28.85 -62.35 38.68
C LEU A 163 29.96 -62.23 39.73
N ASP A 164 30.39 -61.00 40.06
CA ASP A 164 31.46 -60.76 41.05
C ASP A 164 31.08 -61.24 42.46
N LYS A 165 29.78 -61.27 42.81
CA LYS A 165 29.29 -61.83 44.08
C LYS A 165 29.26 -63.35 44.09
N MET A 166 28.95 -63.96 42.95
CA MET A 166 28.78 -65.41 42.83
C MET A 166 30.10 -66.15 42.59
N LEU A 167 31.08 -65.48 42.00
CA LEU A 167 32.45 -65.97 41.87
C LEU A 167 33.27 -65.41 43.03
N PRO A 168 33.35 -66.09 44.20
CA PRO A 168 34.28 -65.67 45.23
C PRO A 168 35.65 -65.61 44.58
N SER A 169 36.31 -64.45 44.70
CA SER A 169 37.66 -64.21 44.18
C SER A 169 38.51 -65.45 44.40
N GLY A 170 38.75 -66.21 43.33
CA GLY A 170 39.45 -67.48 43.38
C GLY A 170 40.75 -67.26 44.14
N GLY A 171 40.81 -67.84 45.33
CA GLY A 171 41.91 -67.68 46.26
C GLY A 171 43.22 -68.03 45.58
N ALA A 172 44.24 -67.27 45.96
CA ALA A 172 45.62 -67.68 45.80
C ALA A 172 45.80 -69.14 46.22
N ALA A 173 46.24 -69.97 45.28
CA ALA A 173 46.94 -71.21 45.58
C ALA A 173 48.31 -71.07 44.92
N GLY A 174 49.26 -70.56 45.72
CA GLY A 174 50.69 -70.81 45.52
C GLY A 174 51.08 -72.14 46.15
#